data_AF-A0A0M0LRS4-F1
#
_entry.id   AF-A0A0M0LRS4-F1
#
_cell.length_a   1.000
_cell.length_b   1.000
_cell.length_c   1.000
_cell.angle_alpha   90.00
_cell.angle_beta   90.00
_cell.angle_gamma   90.00
#
_symmetry.space_group_name_H-M   'P 1'
#
loop_
_entity.id
_entity.type
_entity.pdbx_description
1 polymer ?
#
loop_
_entity_poly.entity_id
_entity_poly.type
_entity_poly.pdbx_seq_one_letter_code
_entity_poly.pdbx_strand_id
1 'polypeptide(L)'
;MYHVNPLRFGPVPRNTDAADVVGDIFFDMFEVLSVPLACADPTIPASKKPFECKNLESTDPTDVLNKVTLDVDSRYSGYAMCNIGSVNGTDPMGRPCTPGGYCCYCSAPHEQATEQLTIGYAPSAAPYPPSSAPCNATVGLETLYNKWGPESEEKNQQPCFKDYDCWTKRSGDKLLTKDSPGLWYSVLEYGDCDEHPEPSPNCTWRVHSVDKIVNGTCHTGSFFGAVRKAAPEAFANCSKTVNTTDPCWVRGFYEAVLGPGRAQDRQRTDAG
;
A
#
# COMPACT_ATOMS: atom_id res chain seq x y z
N MET A 1 4.05 -10.84 -9.20
CA MET A 1 3.82 -9.59 -8.45
C MET A 1 2.53 -8.97 -8.94
N TYR A 2 1.91 -8.14 -8.10
CA TYR A 2 0.68 -7.41 -8.35
C TYR A 2 0.96 -5.92 -8.20
N HIS A 3 0.40 -5.09 -9.08
CA HIS A 3 0.49 -3.64 -8.92
C HIS A 3 -0.75 -2.96 -9.51
N VAL A 4 -1.11 -1.84 -8.90
CA VAL A 4 -2.20 -0.98 -9.34
C VAL A 4 -1.61 0.28 -9.94
N ASN A 5 -2.08 0.66 -11.10
CA ASN A 5 -1.70 1.92 -11.73
C ASN A 5 -2.74 2.42 -12.74
N PRO A 6 -2.72 3.71 -13.10
CA PRO A 6 -3.52 4.20 -14.19
C PRO A 6 -3.15 3.51 -15.51
N LEU A 7 -4.15 3.09 -16.30
CA LEU A 7 -3.97 2.35 -17.55
C LEU A 7 -2.94 2.99 -18.51
N ARG A 8 -2.80 4.32 -18.48
CA ARG A 8 -1.87 5.07 -19.33
C ARG A 8 -0.39 4.72 -19.15
N PHE A 9 0.00 4.15 -17.99
CA PHE A 9 1.39 3.76 -17.72
C PHE A 9 1.72 2.34 -18.21
N GLY A 10 0.71 1.59 -18.68
CA GLY A 10 0.88 0.21 -19.13
C GLY A 10 1.09 -0.79 -17.99
N PRO A 11 1.22 -2.08 -18.31
CA PRO A 11 1.20 -3.14 -17.31
C PRO A 11 2.56 -3.46 -16.68
N VAL A 12 3.65 -2.92 -17.21
CA VAL A 12 5.00 -3.18 -16.68
C VAL A 12 5.26 -2.21 -15.52
N PRO A 13 5.63 -2.70 -14.32
CA PRO A 13 5.82 -1.84 -13.17
C PRO A 13 7.17 -1.11 -13.27
N ARG A 14 7.21 0.02 -13.98
CA ARG A 14 8.42 0.85 -14.10
C ARG A 14 8.29 2.07 -13.21
N ASN A 15 9.16 2.16 -12.21
CA ASN A 15 9.10 3.16 -11.15
C ASN A 15 7.75 3.14 -10.42
N THR A 16 7.22 1.95 -10.14
CA THR A 16 5.94 1.77 -9.43
C THR A 16 6.11 0.83 -8.24
N ASP A 17 5.17 0.95 -7.30
CA ASP A 17 5.05 0.04 -6.18
C ASP A 17 4.36 -1.25 -6.65
N ALA A 18 4.78 -2.40 -6.13
CA ALA A 18 4.23 -3.71 -6.43
C ALA A 18 4.25 -4.59 -5.18
N ALA A 19 3.49 -5.68 -5.18
CA ALA A 19 3.39 -6.57 -4.04
C ALA A 19 3.35 -8.05 -4.43
N ASP A 20 3.64 -8.92 -3.46
CA ASP A 20 3.18 -10.31 -3.53
C ASP A 20 1.67 -10.41 -3.20
N VAL A 21 1.09 -11.61 -3.30
CA VAL A 21 -0.36 -11.80 -3.07
C VAL A 21 -0.79 -11.26 -1.70
N VAL A 22 0.01 -11.51 -0.67
CA VAL A 22 -0.34 -11.17 0.72
C VAL A 22 -0.22 -9.67 0.93
N GLY A 23 0.82 -9.05 0.39
CA GLY A 23 1.00 -7.60 0.42
C GLY A 23 -0.05 -6.85 -0.38
N ASP A 24 -0.50 -7.41 -1.51
CA ASP A 24 -1.55 -6.82 -2.35
C ASP A 24 -2.93 -6.91 -1.66
N ILE A 25 -3.24 -8.04 -1.02
CA ILE A 25 -4.46 -8.16 -0.19
C ILE A 25 -4.43 -7.16 0.97
N PHE A 26 -3.29 -7.01 1.64
CA PHE A 26 -3.14 -6.02 2.71
C PHE A 26 -3.30 -4.59 2.17
N PHE A 27 -2.75 -4.28 1.00
CA PHE A 27 -2.91 -3.00 0.31
C PHE A 27 -4.39 -2.72 -0.01
N ASP A 28 -5.12 -3.66 -0.63
CA ASP A 28 -6.57 -3.52 -0.89
C ASP A 28 -7.35 -3.22 0.39
N MET A 29 -7.04 -3.97 1.46
CA MET A 29 -7.68 -3.75 2.75
C MET A 29 -7.32 -2.40 3.35
N PHE A 30 -6.14 -1.85 3.09
CA PHE A 30 -5.74 -0.55 3.61
C PHE A 30 -6.24 0.60 2.71
N GLU A 31 -5.75 0.67 1.48
CA GLU A 31 -5.90 1.77 0.52
C GLU A 31 -7.29 1.86 -0.12
N VAL A 32 -7.94 0.72 -0.36
CA VAL A 32 -9.24 0.70 -1.07
C VAL A 32 -10.42 0.75 -0.10
N LEU A 33 -10.24 0.28 1.13
CA LEU A 33 -11.32 0.20 2.14
C LEU A 33 -11.16 1.19 3.29
N SER A 34 -10.01 1.17 3.99
CA SER A 34 -9.84 1.98 5.21
C SER A 34 -9.55 3.45 4.92
N VAL A 35 -8.65 3.71 3.96
CA VAL A 35 -8.18 5.05 3.61
C VAL A 35 -9.32 5.95 3.12
N PRO A 36 -10.24 5.53 2.22
CA PRO A 36 -11.31 6.39 1.75
C PRO A 36 -12.21 6.89 2.88
N LEU A 37 -12.43 6.07 3.91
CA LEU A 37 -13.20 6.46 5.09
C LEU A 37 -12.45 7.48 5.95
N ALA A 38 -11.14 7.29 6.15
CA ALA A 38 -10.30 8.29 6.81
C ALA A 38 -10.24 9.61 6.03
N CYS A 39 -10.18 9.55 4.69
CA CYS A 39 -10.22 10.71 3.82
C CYS A 39 -11.57 11.43 3.86
N ALA A 40 -12.68 10.72 4.07
CA ALA A 40 -14.03 11.28 4.17
C ALA A 40 -14.37 11.80 5.59
N ASP A 41 -13.64 11.39 6.63
CA ASP A 41 -13.94 11.77 8.02
C ASP A 41 -13.70 13.28 8.25
N PRO A 42 -14.76 14.07 8.59
CA PRO A 42 -14.63 15.50 8.82
C PRO A 42 -13.97 15.84 10.17
N THR A 43 -13.84 14.86 11.07
CA THR A 43 -13.20 15.03 12.38
C THR A 43 -11.68 14.94 12.32
N ILE A 44 -11.10 14.45 11.20
CA ILE A 44 -9.65 14.46 10.98
C ILE A 44 -9.24 15.77 10.30
N PRO A 45 -8.38 16.60 10.93
CA PRO A 45 -7.82 17.79 10.29
C PRO A 45 -7.07 17.44 9.00
N ALA A 46 -7.13 18.32 7.99
CA ALA A 46 -6.50 18.09 6.69
C ALA A 46 -4.99 17.78 6.78
N SER A 47 -4.28 18.31 7.78
CA SER A 47 -2.85 18.05 8.03
C SER A 47 -2.55 16.66 8.60
N LYS A 48 -3.57 15.96 9.10
CA LYS A 48 -3.49 14.62 9.67
C LYS A 48 -4.18 13.56 8.79
N LYS A 49 -4.70 13.95 7.63
CA LYS A 49 -5.27 12.99 6.69
C LYS A 49 -4.15 12.13 6.08
N PRO A 50 -4.42 10.85 5.78
CA PRO A 50 -3.51 9.99 5.03
C PRO A 50 -3.00 10.71 3.76
N PHE A 51 -1.72 10.53 3.41
CA PHE A 51 -1.15 11.12 2.19
C PHE A 51 -1.83 10.53 0.94
N GLU A 52 -2.27 9.28 1.06
CA GLU A 52 -3.06 8.47 0.15
C GLU A 52 -4.31 9.22 -0.34
N CYS A 53 -4.89 10.10 0.48
CA CYS A 53 -6.02 10.96 0.09
C CYS A 53 -5.70 11.90 -1.09
N LYS A 54 -4.42 12.03 -1.45
CA LYS A 54 -3.93 12.83 -2.58
C LYS A 54 -3.13 11.98 -3.58
N ASN A 55 -3.00 10.68 -3.37
CA ASN A 55 -2.27 9.80 -4.29
C ASN A 55 -3.15 9.48 -5.50
N LEU A 56 -2.68 9.90 -6.68
CA LEU A 56 -3.39 9.65 -7.93
C LEU A 56 -3.38 8.18 -8.33
N GLU A 57 -2.44 7.38 -7.80
CA GLU A 57 -2.37 5.93 -8.05
C GLU A 57 -3.50 5.13 -7.38
N SER A 58 -4.14 5.71 -6.35
CA SER A 58 -5.26 5.08 -5.64
C SER A 58 -6.62 5.68 -6.03
N THR A 59 -6.65 6.67 -6.93
CA THR A 59 -7.85 7.50 -7.18
C THR A 59 -8.14 7.77 -8.66
N ASP A 60 -7.35 7.24 -9.60
CA ASP A 60 -7.57 7.47 -11.03
C ASP A 60 -8.71 6.56 -11.54
N PRO A 61 -9.72 7.09 -12.24
CA PRO A 61 -10.85 6.28 -12.73
C PRO A 61 -10.43 5.22 -13.77
N THR A 62 -9.21 5.30 -14.28
CA THR A 62 -8.63 4.37 -15.25
C THR A 62 -7.69 3.33 -14.62
N ASP A 63 -7.64 3.25 -13.29
CA ASP A 63 -6.79 2.30 -12.59
C ASP A 63 -7.07 0.85 -13.02
N VAL A 64 -5.99 0.10 -13.19
CA VAL A 64 -5.97 -1.32 -13.48
C VAL A 64 -5.13 -2.06 -12.46
N LEU A 65 -5.56 -3.27 -12.09
CA LEU A 65 -4.75 -4.23 -11.37
C LEU A 65 -4.04 -5.13 -12.39
N ASN A 66 -2.72 -5.19 -12.31
CA ASN A 66 -1.90 -6.02 -13.16
C ASN A 66 -1.30 -7.18 -12.35
N LYS A 67 -1.27 -8.36 -12.96
CA LYS A 67 -0.44 -9.47 -12.53
C LYS A 67 0.70 -9.63 -13.52
N VAL A 68 1.93 -9.52 -13.01
CA VAL A 68 3.16 -9.68 -13.81
C VAL A 68 4.10 -10.69 -13.16
N THR A 69 4.85 -11.39 -13.99
CA THR A 69 5.98 -12.21 -13.56
C THR A 69 7.26 -11.52 -14.01
N LEU A 70 8.16 -11.24 -13.06
CA LEU A 70 9.47 -10.66 -13.33
C LEU A 70 10.53 -11.70 -13.03
N ASP A 71 11.55 -11.79 -13.88
CA ASP A 71 12.80 -12.44 -13.52
C ASP A 71 13.63 -11.40 -12.75
N VAL A 72 13.85 -11.64 -11.46
CA VAL A 72 14.57 -10.74 -10.55
C VAL A 72 15.76 -11.47 -9.98
N ASP A 73 16.94 -10.85 -10.02
CA ASP A 73 18.11 -11.45 -9.37
C ASP A 73 18.12 -11.24 -7.85
N SER A 74 19.07 -11.86 -7.15
CA SER A 74 19.08 -11.87 -5.67
C SER A 74 19.49 -10.53 -5.02
N ARG A 75 19.90 -9.52 -5.79
CA ARG A 75 20.32 -8.23 -5.28
C ARG A 75 19.08 -7.37 -5.10
N TYR A 76 18.64 -7.16 -3.87
CA TYR A 76 17.54 -6.25 -3.53
C TYR A 76 18.04 -4.99 -2.82
N SER A 77 17.27 -3.90 -2.90
CA SER A 77 17.49 -2.66 -2.15
C SER A 77 16.47 -2.46 -1.05
N GLY A 78 16.72 -1.45 -0.21
CA GLY A 78 15.63 -0.83 0.54
C GLY A 78 14.55 -0.30 -0.41
N TYR A 79 13.30 -0.50 0.00
CA TYR A 79 12.12 -0.05 -0.72
C TYR A 79 12.12 1.46 -1.02
N ALA A 80 11.64 1.80 -2.21
CA ALA A 80 11.34 3.15 -2.64
C ALA A 80 9.83 3.34 -2.70
N MET A 81 9.29 4.37 -2.05
CA MET A 81 7.89 4.75 -2.26
C MET A 81 7.77 5.44 -3.61
N CYS A 82 7.12 4.78 -4.56
CA CYS A 82 6.87 5.32 -5.89
C CYS A 82 5.47 5.93 -5.94
N ASN A 83 5.39 7.22 -6.26
CA ASN A 83 4.12 7.94 -6.28
C ASN A 83 3.98 8.76 -7.58
N ILE A 84 2.74 9.02 -7.98
CA ILE A 84 2.45 9.88 -9.12
C ILE A 84 2.54 11.36 -8.71
N GLY A 85 3.29 12.15 -9.48
CA GLY A 85 3.41 13.59 -9.29
C GLY A 85 2.10 14.33 -9.54
N SER A 86 1.74 15.19 -8.60
CA SER A 86 0.63 16.12 -8.73
C SER A 86 0.97 17.30 -9.66
N VAL A 87 -0.05 18.05 -10.08
CA VAL A 87 0.10 19.26 -10.90
C VAL A 87 0.99 20.34 -10.28
N ASN A 88 1.21 20.29 -8.97
CA ASN A 88 2.04 21.24 -8.24
C ASN A 88 3.54 20.90 -8.30
N GLY A 89 3.92 19.85 -9.05
CA GLY A 89 5.32 19.43 -9.17
C GLY A 89 5.84 18.67 -7.95
N THR A 90 4.95 18.10 -7.14
CA THR A 90 5.30 17.26 -5.99
C THR A 90 4.46 15.99 -5.95
N ASP A 91 5.00 14.93 -5.36
CA ASP A 91 4.25 13.74 -4.97
C ASP A 91 3.30 14.03 -3.76
N PRO A 92 2.45 13.07 -3.35
CA PRO A 92 1.55 13.22 -2.20
C PRO A 92 2.27 13.43 -0.85
N MET A 93 3.54 13.05 -0.77
CA MET A 93 4.41 13.28 0.40
C MET A 93 5.12 14.63 0.36
N GLY A 94 4.92 15.44 -0.70
CA GLY A 94 5.54 16.75 -0.87
C GLY A 94 6.95 16.73 -1.47
N ARG A 95 7.41 15.61 -2.03
CA ARG A 95 8.72 15.47 -2.67
C ARG A 95 8.68 15.88 -4.15
N PRO A 96 9.74 16.47 -4.74
CA PRO A 96 9.71 16.99 -6.12
C PRO A 96 9.37 15.94 -7.20
N CYS A 97 8.22 16.03 -7.87
CA CYS A 97 7.85 15.02 -8.85
C CYS A 97 7.27 15.62 -10.12
N THR A 98 7.67 15.07 -11.26
CA THR A 98 7.13 15.46 -12.57
C THR A 98 5.62 15.23 -12.58
N PRO A 99 4.81 16.25 -12.89
CA PRO A 99 3.36 16.11 -12.95
C PRO A 99 2.93 14.97 -13.88
N GLY A 100 2.10 14.06 -13.37
CA GLY A 100 1.58 12.91 -14.12
C GLY A 100 2.61 11.82 -14.44
N GLY A 101 3.85 11.92 -13.94
CA GLY A 101 4.86 10.87 -13.98
C GLY A 101 5.05 10.22 -12.62
N TYR A 102 5.65 9.03 -12.62
CA TYR A 102 6.09 8.38 -11.38
C TYR A 102 7.42 8.95 -10.89
N CYS A 103 7.53 9.12 -9.57
CA CYS A 103 8.78 9.40 -8.90
C CYS A 103 8.92 8.49 -7.68
N CYS A 104 10.08 7.87 -7.56
CA CYS A 104 10.38 6.95 -6.47
C CYS A 104 11.37 7.56 -5.51
N TYR A 105 11.12 7.34 -4.22
CA TYR A 105 11.99 7.84 -3.18
C TYR A 105 12.25 6.81 -2.10
N CYS A 106 13.52 6.59 -1.78
CA CYS A 106 13.90 5.62 -0.76
C CYS A 106 13.38 6.01 0.62
N SER A 107 12.85 5.03 1.35
CA SER A 107 12.94 5.04 2.81
C SER A 107 14.41 4.77 3.20
N ALA A 108 14.94 5.45 4.22
CA ALA A 108 16.32 5.28 4.69
C ALA A 108 16.74 3.79 4.89
N PRO A 109 18.05 3.45 4.81
CA PRO A 109 18.50 2.06 4.81
C PRO A 109 18.36 1.43 6.20
N HIS A 110 17.70 0.27 6.22
CA HIS A 110 17.58 -0.58 7.39
C HIS A 110 18.88 -1.40 7.58
N GLU A 111 19.93 -0.77 8.12
CA GLU A 111 21.04 -1.47 8.80
C GLU A 111 21.82 -0.52 9.72
N GLN A 112 21.15 -0.03 10.75
CA GLN A 112 21.73 0.27 12.08
C GLN A 112 20.58 0.47 13.06
N ALA A 113 20.04 -0.65 13.55
CA ALA A 113 19.36 -0.66 14.83
C ALA A 113 20.41 -0.46 15.92
N THR A 114 20.50 0.74 16.50
CA THR A 114 20.74 0.91 17.94
C THR A 114 20.09 2.20 18.42
N GLU A 115 19.11 2.01 19.31
CA GLU A 115 18.46 2.96 20.23
C GLU A 115 17.54 4.06 19.69
N GLN A 116 16.26 3.81 19.99
CA GLN A 116 15.21 4.75 20.39
C GLN A 116 14.42 5.48 19.29
N LEU A 117 13.30 4.84 18.95
CA LEU A 117 12.01 5.47 18.65
C LEU A 117 11.87 6.89 19.21
N THR A 118 11.44 7.83 18.37
CA THR A 118 10.33 8.71 18.77
C THR A 118 9.54 9.19 17.57
N ILE A 119 8.27 8.81 17.54
CA ILE A 119 7.22 9.33 16.67
C ILE A 119 7.08 10.84 16.94
N GLY A 120 7.25 11.68 15.92
CA GLY A 120 7.10 13.13 16.04
C GLY A 120 7.10 13.83 14.68
N TYR A 121 5.95 14.40 14.32
CA TYR A 121 5.81 15.31 13.18
C TYR A 121 6.58 16.63 13.44
N ALA A 122 7.41 17.02 12.46
CA ALA A 122 7.94 18.36 12.13
C ALA A 122 9.01 19.01 13.07
N PRO A 123 9.78 20.05 12.62
CA PRO A 123 10.21 20.47 11.27
C PRO A 123 11.73 20.73 11.14
N SER A 124 12.18 20.85 9.88
CA SER A 124 13.39 21.56 9.40
C SER A 124 14.77 20.88 9.51
N ALA A 125 15.53 21.10 8.42
CA ALA A 125 16.96 20.91 8.19
C ALA A 125 17.45 19.54 7.67
N ALA A 126 17.38 19.42 6.34
CA ALA A 126 18.06 18.52 5.41
C ALA A 126 17.68 17.02 5.44
N PRO A 127 17.34 16.42 4.27
CA PRO A 127 16.54 15.21 4.19
C PRO A 127 17.41 13.96 4.23
N TYR A 128 16.98 12.95 4.99
CA TYR A 128 17.55 11.62 4.88
C TYR A 128 16.50 10.58 4.45
N PRO A 129 16.77 9.82 3.37
CA PRO A 129 17.87 10.03 2.42
C PRO A 129 17.62 11.29 1.54
N PRO A 130 18.67 11.86 0.91
CA PRO A 130 18.50 12.95 -0.04
C PRO A 130 17.50 12.55 -1.13
N SER A 131 16.60 13.47 -1.47
CA SER A 131 15.50 13.32 -2.44
C SER A 131 15.97 13.10 -3.90
N SER A 132 17.22 12.69 -4.13
CA SER A 132 17.84 12.58 -5.44
C SER A 132 18.80 11.39 -5.59
N ALA A 133 18.98 10.57 -4.54
CA ALA A 133 19.74 9.33 -4.70
C ALA A 133 18.79 8.24 -5.20
N PRO A 134 19.01 7.67 -6.40
CA PRO A 134 18.31 6.45 -6.75
C PRO A 134 18.63 5.42 -5.67
N CYS A 135 17.59 4.81 -5.08
CA CYS A 135 17.75 3.49 -4.51
C CYS A 135 18.40 2.70 -5.65
N ASN A 136 19.50 1.99 -5.38
CA ASN A 136 20.36 1.34 -6.37
C ASN A 136 19.61 0.75 -7.61
N ALA A 137 20.35 0.29 -8.62
CA ALA A 137 19.73 -0.35 -9.80
C ALA A 137 18.93 -1.63 -9.53
N THR A 138 18.57 -1.97 -8.29
CA THR A 138 17.84 -3.20 -7.96
C THR A 138 16.36 -2.97 -7.70
N VAL A 139 15.60 -4.06 -7.68
CA VAL A 139 14.24 -4.06 -7.11
C VAL A 139 14.35 -3.78 -5.61
N GLY A 140 13.65 -2.75 -5.12
CA GLY A 140 13.54 -2.49 -3.69
C GLY A 140 12.57 -3.46 -3.03
N LEU A 141 12.77 -3.75 -1.75
CA LEU A 141 11.99 -4.72 -0.99
C LEU A 141 11.69 -4.18 0.42
N GLU A 142 10.42 -4.25 0.83
CA GLU A 142 9.96 -4.02 2.20
C GLU A 142 9.12 -5.22 2.64
N THR A 143 9.34 -5.65 3.88
CA THR A 143 8.57 -6.72 4.53
C THR A 143 7.48 -6.09 5.39
N LEU A 144 6.21 -6.31 5.04
CA LEU A 144 5.09 -5.67 5.73
C LEU A 144 4.96 -6.14 7.17
N TYR A 145 5.31 -7.40 7.45
CA TYR A 145 5.30 -7.96 8.80
C TYR A 145 6.04 -7.09 9.82
N ASN A 146 7.19 -6.54 9.44
CA ASN A 146 8.02 -5.75 10.35
C ASN A 146 7.35 -4.42 10.71
N LYS A 147 6.54 -3.87 9.79
CA LYS A 147 5.92 -2.55 9.93
C LYS A 147 4.48 -2.63 10.47
N TRP A 148 3.70 -3.60 10.00
CA TRP A 148 2.28 -3.73 10.29
C TRP A 148 1.89 -5.05 10.98
N GLY A 149 2.81 -6.00 11.12
CA GLY A 149 2.57 -7.27 11.81
C GLY A 149 2.46 -7.13 13.34
N PRO A 150 2.19 -8.24 14.06
CA PRO A 150 2.02 -8.24 15.52
C PRO A 150 3.25 -7.75 16.32
N GLU A 151 4.46 -7.94 15.78
CA GLU A 151 5.72 -7.61 16.45
C GLU A 151 6.21 -6.18 16.16
N SER A 152 5.44 -5.38 15.41
CA SER A 152 5.78 -3.98 15.11
C SER A 152 5.77 -3.09 16.37
N GLU A 153 6.92 -2.47 16.66
CA GLU A 153 7.10 -1.58 17.83
C GLU A 153 6.23 -0.31 17.75
N GLU A 154 6.04 0.25 16.55
CA GLU A 154 5.16 1.42 16.34
C GLU A 154 3.68 1.09 16.59
N LYS A 155 3.26 -0.15 16.26
CA LYS A 155 1.88 -0.63 16.40
C LYS A 155 1.49 -0.95 17.85
N ASN A 156 2.43 -1.39 18.67
CA ASN A 156 2.17 -1.77 20.06
C ASN A 156 1.97 -0.57 21.00
N GLN A 157 2.31 0.65 20.56
CA GLN A 157 2.20 1.87 21.37
C GLN A 157 0.98 2.73 21.02
N GLN A 158 0.38 2.56 19.83
CA GLN A 158 -0.72 3.41 19.36
C GLN A 158 -2.10 2.77 19.66
N PRO A 159 -2.93 3.37 20.54
CA PRO A 159 -4.34 3.05 20.58
C PRO A 159 -4.99 3.40 19.23
N CYS A 160 -5.84 2.52 18.70
CA CYS A 160 -6.66 2.86 17.55
C CYS A 160 -7.92 3.57 18.07
N PHE A 161 -8.27 4.73 17.49
CA PHE A 161 -9.36 5.58 17.96
C PHE A 161 -10.60 5.52 17.08
N LYS A 162 -10.42 5.09 15.82
CA LYS A 162 -11.45 4.98 14.81
C LYS A 162 -11.47 3.56 14.28
N ASP A 163 -12.64 3.12 13.83
CA ASP A 163 -12.81 1.75 13.35
C ASP A 163 -11.80 1.44 12.23
N TYR A 164 -11.57 2.35 11.27
CA TYR A 164 -10.61 2.17 10.18
C TYR A 164 -9.14 2.07 10.65
N ASP A 165 -8.75 2.78 11.71
CA ASP A 165 -7.41 2.62 12.31
C ASP A 165 -7.26 1.21 12.90
N CYS A 166 -8.31 0.74 13.61
CA CYS A 166 -8.33 -0.59 14.21
C CYS A 166 -8.33 -1.68 13.15
N TRP A 167 -9.01 -1.47 12.02
CA TRP A 167 -9.07 -2.42 10.91
C TRP A 167 -7.71 -2.65 10.30
N THR A 168 -6.96 -1.60 9.95
CA THR A 168 -5.60 -1.72 9.40
C THR A 168 -4.70 -2.51 10.35
N LYS A 169 -4.73 -2.17 11.64
CA LYS A 169 -3.96 -2.87 12.67
C LYS A 169 -4.28 -4.36 12.71
N ARG A 170 -5.56 -4.72 12.78
CA ARG A 170 -6.03 -6.12 12.90
C ARG A 170 -5.85 -6.91 11.62
N SER A 171 -5.89 -6.24 10.47
CA SER A 171 -5.58 -6.84 9.17
C SER A 171 -4.11 -7.26 9.12
N GLY A 172 -3.22 -6.40 9.61
CA GLY A 172 -1.80 -6.73 9.77
C GLY A 172 -1.59 -7.91 10.73
N ASP A 173 -2.31 -7.95 11.86
CA ASP A 173 -2.22 -9.08 12.81
C ASP A 173 -2.67 -10.41 12.20
N LYS A 174 -3.64 -10.37 11.29
CA LYS A 174 -4.24 -11.57 10.70
C LYS A 174 -3.48 -12.06 9.46
N LEU A 175 -3.07 -11.15 8.58
CA LEU A 175 -2.51 -11.49 7.27
C LEU A 175 -0.99 -11.64 7.30
N LEU A 176 -0.31 -10.87 8.15
CA LEU A 176 1.14 -10.79 8.14
C LEU A 176 1.69 -11.68 9.24
N THR A 177 2.24 -12.82 8.84
CA THR A 177 2.88 -13.80 9.74
C THR A 177 4.35 -13.97 9.37
N LYS A 178 5.15 -14.59 10.24
CA LYS A 178 6.57 -14.87 9.92
C LYS A 178 6.72 -15.73 8.65
N ASP A 179 5.78 -16.66 8.43
CA ASP A 179 5.78 -17.56 7.27
C ASP A 179 5.16 -16.93 6.01
N SER A 180 4.42 -15.84 6.17
CA SER A 180 3.70 -15.14 5.12
C SER A 180 3.75 -13.65 5.41
N PRO A 181 4.92 -13.01 5.27
CA PRO A 181 5.14 -11.71 5.87
C PRO A 181 4.58 -10.55 5.06
N GLY A 182 4.10 -10.81 3.84
CA GLY A 182 3.70 -9.80 2.87
C GLY A 182 4.91 -9.01 2.39
N LEU A 183 5.06 -8.90 1.08
CA LEU A 183 6.20 -8.24 0.47
C LEU A 183 5.71 -7.11 -0.41
N TRP A 184 6.26 -5.91 -0.18
CA TRP A 184 6.18 -4.80 -1.11
C TRP A 184 7.52 -4.63 -1.81
N TYR A 185 7.43 -4.21 -3.06
CA TYR A 185 8.55 -4.04 -3.95
C TYR A 185 8.45 -2.70 -4.65
N SER A 186 9.59 -2.08 -4.93
CA SER A 186 9.66 -0.90 -5.77
C SER A 186 10.47 -1.25 -7.00
N VAL A 187 9.81 -1.37 -8.15
CA VAL A 187 10.45 -1.85 -9.38
C VAL A 187 10.98 -0.64 -10.15
N LEU A 188 12.26 -0.34 -9.96
CA LEU A 188 12.89 0.86 -10.53
C LEU A 188 13.33 0.61 -11.97
N GLU A 189 12.99 1.51 -12.88
CA GLU A 189 13.39 1.45 -14.29
C GLU A 189 14.91 1.41 -14.45
N TYR A 190 15.66 2.01 -13.52
CA TYR A 190 17.11 1.97 -13.50
C TYR A 190 17.68 0.53 -13.38
N GLY A 191 16.87 -0.45 -12.97
CA GLY A 191 17.24 -1.87 -12.91
C GLY A 191 16.84 -2.73 -14.10
N ASP A 192 16.11 -2.17 -15.06
CA ASP A 192 15.51 -2.92 -16.16
C ASP A 192 16.58 -3.39 -17.15
N CYS A 193 16.71 -4.70 -17.33
CA CYS A 193 17.68 -5.29 -18.26
C CYS A 193 17.40 -4.99 -19.73
N ASP A 194 16.20 -4.55 -20.11
CA ASP A 194 15.93 -4.09 -21.47
C ASP A 194 16.52 -2.67 -21.72
N GLU A 195 16.75 -1.89 -20.66
CA GLU A 195 17.36 -0.55 -20.73
C GLU A 195 18.90 -0.59 -20.62
N HIS A 196 19.48 -1.72 -20.21
CA HIS A 196 20.92 -1.87 -20.00
C HIS A 196 21.51 -2.99 -20.87
N PRO A 197 22.60 -2.74 -21.62
CA PRO A 197 23.25 -3.78 -22.40
C PRO A 197 23.85 -4.87 -21.49
N GLU A 198 23.56 -6.13 -21.80
CA GLU A 198 24.08 -7.29 -21.06
C GLU A 198 25.56 -7.60 -21.41
N PRO A 199 26.42 -7.93 -20.42
CA PRO A 199 26.21 -7.91 -18.97
C PRO A 199 26.43 -6.52 -18.35
N SER A 200 25.47 -6.03 -17.56
CA SER A 200 25.58 -4.75 -16.83
C SER A 200 25.40 -4.95 -15.32
N PRO A 201 26.16 -4.24 -14.46
CA PRO A 201 25.91 -4.25 -13.02
C PRO A 201 24.53 -3.71 -12.65
N ASN A 202 23.89 -2.96 -13.54
CA ASN A 202 22.57 -2.35 -13.33
C ASN A 202 21.40 -3.20 -13.85
N CYS A 203 21.63 -4.22 -14.68
CA CYS A 203 20.55 -5.16 -15.02
C CYS A 203 20.28 -6.04 -13.81
N THR A 204 19.08 -5.95 -13.23
CA THR A 204 18.70 -6.68 -12.02
C THR A 204 17.31 -7.30 -12.12
N TRP A 205 16.48 -6.83 -13.05
CA TRP A 205 15.18 -7.42 -13.33
C TRP A 205 14.80 -7.27 -14.81
N ARG A 206 13.95 -8.18 -15.29
CA ARG A 206 13.29 -8.07 -16.60
C ARG A 206 11.88 -8.62 -16.53
N VAL A 207 11.04 -8.21 -17.47
CA VAL A 207 9.70 -8.76 -17.60
C VAL A 207 9.78 -10.17 -18.19
N HIS A 208 9.30 -11.16 -17.42
CA HIS A 208 9.09 -12.50 -17.93
C HIS A 208 7.74 -12.59 -18.66
N SER A 209 6.67 -12.11 -18.03
CA SER A 209 5.33 -12.09 -18.60
C SER A 209 4.42 -11.05 -17.95
N VAL A 210 3.48 -10.54 -18.75
CA VAL A 210 2.28 -9.85 -18.26
C VAL A 210 1.15 -10.87 -18.27
N ASP A 211 0.78 -11.37 -17.09
CA ASP A 211 -0.14 -12.50 -16.96
C ASP A 211 -1.60 -12.08 -17.05
N LYS A 212 -1.93 -10.89 -16.51
CA LYS A 212 -3.29 -10.39 -16.49
C LYS A 212 -3.35 -8.87 -16.26
N ILE A 213 -4.32 -8.23 -16.89
CA ILE A 213 -4.69 -6.83 -16.65
C ILE A 213 -6.20 -6.82 -16.38
N VAL A 214 -6.62 -6.22 -15.27
CA VAL A 214 -8.03 -6.16 -14.85
C VAL A 214 -8.38 -4.72 -14.51
N ASN A 215 -9.49 -4.22 -15.03
CA ASN A 215 -10.01 -2.91 -14.64
C ASN A 215 -10.32 -2.86 -13.14
N GLY A 216 -10.00 -1.76 -12.45
CA GLY A 216 -10.19 -1.61 -11.01
C GLY A 216 -11.64 -1.84 -10.53
N THR A 217 -12.64 -1.49 -11.34
CA THR A 217 -14.05 -1.78 -11.04
C THR A 217 -14.35 -3.28 -11.09
N CYS A 218 -13.75 -4.00 -12.04
CA CYS A 218 -13.88 -5.45 -12.16
C CYS A 218 -13.18 -6.17 -11.00
N HIS A 219 -11.99 -5.71 -10.61
CA HIS A 219 -11.27 -6.20 -9.43
C HIS A 219 -12.10 -6.01 -8.16
N THR A 220 -12.47 -4.77 -7.86
CA THR A 220 -13.34 -4.40 -6.73
C THR A 220 -14.61 -5.26 -6.69
N GLY A 221 -15.32 -5.39 -7.81
CA GLY A 221 -16.54 -6.20 -7.88
C GLY A 221 -16.31 -7.68 -7.63
N SER A 222 -15.20 -8.24 -8.14
CA SER A 222 -14.91 -9.67 -8.06
C SER A 222 -14.33 -10.08 -6.70
N PHE A 223 -13.30 -9.37 -6.24
CA PHE A 223 -12.58 -9.67 -5.00
C PHE A 223 -13.47 -9.44 -3.78
N PHE A 224 -14.01 -8.23 -3.62
CA PHE A 224 -14.90 -7.91 -2.51
C PHE A 224 -16.25 -8.63 -2.62
N GLY A 225 -16.71 -8.91 -3.85
CA GLY A 225 -17.90 -9.73 -4.08
C GLY A 225 -17.75 -11.16 -3.60
N ALA A 226 -16.55 -11.75 -3.73
CA ALA A 226 -16.26 -13.09 -3.23
C ALA A 226 -16.34 -13.16 -1.70
N VAL A 227 -15.80 -12.16 -0.99
CA VAL A 227 -15.91 -12.08 0.47
C VAL A 227 -17.36 -11.95 0.93
N ARG A 228 -18.14 -11.06 0.28
CA ARG A 228 -19.57 -10.92 0.57
C ARG A 228 -20.35 -12.22 0.37
N LYS A 229 -20.02 -12.96 -0.70
CA LYS A 229 -20.66 -14.25 -0.99
C LYS A 229 -20.30 -15.31 0.06
N ALA A 230 -19.08 -15.26 0.61
CA ALA A 230 -18.60 -16.22 1.61
C ALA A 230 -19.17 -15.97 3.01
N ALA A 231 -19.50 -14.72 3.35
CA ALA A 231 -20.02 -14.33 4.67
C ALA A 231 -21.21 -13.35 4.55
N PRO A 232 -22.34 -13.76 3.93
CA PRO A 232 -23.47 -12.86 3.65
C PRO A 232 -24.07 -12.22 4.90
N GLU A 233 -24.01 -12.91 6.04
CA GLU A 233 -24.50 -12.43 7.34
C GLU A 233 -23.81 -11.15 7.81
N ALA A 234 -22.52 -10.98 7.51
CA ALA A 234 -21.76 -9.78 7.88
C ALA A 234 -22.24 -8.52 7.13
N PHE A 235 -23.03 -8.69 6.05
CA PHE A 235 -23.55 -7.61 5.22
C PHE A 235 -25.07 -7.50 5.26
N ALA A 236 -25.75 -8.26 6.13
CA ALA A 236 -27.21 -8.41 6.12
C ALA A 236 -27.98 -7.08 6.19
N ASN A 237 -27.42 -6.08 6.87
CA ASN A 237 -28.03 -4.76 7.08
C ASN A 237 -27.41 -3.65 6.22
N CYS A 238 -26.52 -3.99 5.28
CA CYS A 238 -25.80 -3.03 4.45
C CYS A 238 -26.25 -3.09 2.98
N SER A 239 -25.60 -2.32 2.11
CA SER A 239 -25.85 -2.38 0.67
C SER A 239 -25.81 -3.82 0.13
N LYS A 240 -26.77 -4.15 -0.75
CA LYS A 240 -26.86 -5.45 -1.41
C LYS A 240 -25.81 -5.64 -2.51
N THR A 241 -25.11 -4.57 -2.91
CA THR A 241 -24.01 -4.58 -3.88
C THR A 241 -22.69 -4.23 -3.19
N VAL A 242 -21.56 -4.53 -3.84
CA VAL A 242 -20.25 -4.07 -3.35
C VAL A 242 -20.27 -2.55 -3.29
N ASN A 243 -19.91 -1.96 -2.15
CA ASN A 243 -19.81 -0.52 -1.97
C ASN A 243 -18.66 -0.18 -0.98
N THR A 244 -17.48 0.09 -1.53
CA THR A 244 -16.27 0.40 -0.77
C THR A 244 -16.27 1.79 -0.12
N THR A 245 -17.31 2.59 -0.35
CA THR A 245 -17.48 3.93 0.23
C THR A 245 -18.54 3.98 1.34
N ASP A 246 -19.32 2.91 1.52
CA ASP A 246 -20.35 2.82 2.57
C ASP A 246 -19.75 2.27 3.87
N PRO A 247 -19.73 3.03 4.97
CA PRO A 247 -19.18 2.56 6.24
C PRO A 247 -19.84 1.28 6.78
N CYS A 248 -21.14 1.06 6.52
CA CYS A 248 -21.80 -0.19 6.91
C CYS A 248 -21.17 -1.36 6.16
N TRP A 249 -21.10 -1.23 4.83
CA TRP A 249 -20.59 -2.27 3.95
C TRP A 249 -19.12 -2.60 4.25
N VAL A 250 -18.28 -1.57 4.42
CA VAL A 250 -16.86 -1.74 4.76
C VAL A 250 -16.69 -2.41 6.13
N ARG A 251 -17.48 -2.02 7.14
CA ARG A 251 -17.47 -2.73 8.44
C ARG A 251 -17.83 -4.20 8.26
N GLY A 252 -18.87 -4.52 7.49
CA GLY A 252 -19.27 -5.90 7.18
C GLY A 252 -18.15 -6.70 6.53
N PHE A 253 -17.38 -6.08 5.63
CA PHE A 253 -16.18 -6.69 5.07
C PHE A 253 -15.16 -7.04 6.16
N TYR A 254 -14.83 -6.10 7.05
CA TYR A 254 -13.90 -6.39 8.14
C TYR A 254 -14.43 -7.41 9.15
N GLU A 255 -15.73 -7.46 9.41
CA GLU A 255 -16.33 -8.52 10.24
C GLU A 255 -16.19 -9.90 9.59
N ALA A 256 -16.43 -9.99 8.27
CA ALA A 256 -16.25 -11.22 7.51
C ALA A 256 -14.79 -11.72 7.54
N VAL A 257 -13.83 -10.81 7.29
CA VAL A 257 -12.42 -11.20 7.17
C VAL A 257 -11.68 -11.26 8.49
N LEU A 258 -12.03 -10.49 9.53
CA LEU A 258 -11.34 -10.52 10.83
C LEU A 258 -12.08 -11.38 11.88
N GLY A 259 -13.36 -11.66 11.64
CA GLY A 259 -14.26 -12.38 12.52
C GLY A 259 -15.18 -11.44 13.34
N PRO A 260 -16.30 -11.97 13.87
CA PRO A 260 -17.30 -11.20 14.60
C PRO A 260 -16.70 -10.40 15.77
N GLY A 261 -17.14 -9.15 15.93
CA GLY A 261 -16.66 -8.24 16.99
C GLY A 261 -15.25 -7.69 16.78
N ARG A 262 -14.50 -8.18 15.79
CA ARG A 262 -13.16 -7.67 15.45
C ARG A 262 -13.16 -6.52 14.45
N ALA A 263 -14.33 -5.98 14.11
CA ALA A 263 -14.47 -4.75 13.32
C ALA A 263 -14.84 -3.50 14.14
N GLN A 264 -14.92 -3.59 15.47
CA GLN A 264 -15.27 -2.45 16.32
C GLN A 264 -14.08 -2.06 17.22
N ASP A 265 -13.87 -0.76 17.46
CA ASP A 265 -12.97 -0.33 18.54
C ASP A 265 -13.47 -0.86 19.90
N ARG A 266 -12.55 -1.41 20.71
CA ARG A 266 -12.86 -1.89 22.07
C ARG A 266 -13.29 -0.76 23.00
N GLN A 267 -12.88 0.49 22.77
CA GLN A 267 -13.32 1.60 23.62
C GLN A 267 -14.82 1.90 23.47
N ARG A 268 -15.44 1.49 22.36
CA ARG A 268 -16.90 1.63 22.15
C ARG A 268 -17.73 0.60 22.92
N THR A 269 -17.14 -0.52 23.33
CA THR A 269 -17.87 -1.57 24.07
C THR A 269 -17.97 -1.28 25.56
N ASP A 270 -17.17 -0.35 26.08
CA ASP A 270 -17.10 -0.02 27.51
C ASP A 270 -17.92 1.24 27.88
N ALA A 271 -18.65 1.82 26.92
CA ALA A 271 -19.51 2.99 27.09
C ALA A 271 -21.01 2.64 27.21
N GLY A 272 -21.32 1.44 27.70
CA GLY A 272 -22.69 0.96 27.96
C GLY A 272 -23.08 1.04 29.43
#